data_AF-A0A318I8I8-F1
#
_entry.id   AF-A0A318I8I8-F1
#
_cell.length_a   1.000
_cell.length_b   1.000
_cell.length_c   1.000
_cell.angle_alpha   90.00
_cell.angle_beta   90.00
_cell.angle_gamma   90.00
#
_symmetry.space_group_name_H-M   'P 1'
#
loop_
_entity.id
_entity.type
_entity.pdbx_description
1 polymer ?
#
loop_
_entity_poly.entity_id
_entity_poly.type
_entity_poly.pdbx_seq_one_letter_code
_entity_poly.pdbx_strand_id
1 'polypeptide(L)' 'MDYKFVPLRNWLLEREALSIRKLEDNCEMPRDTLRHFLNERRNFPEKHYESLLKELVKYGFHRD' A
#
# COMPACT_ATOMS: atom_id res chain seq x y z
N MET A 1 7.21 -11.49 -5.09
CA MET A 1 5.96 -10.81 -4.71
C MET A 1 4.80 -11.75 -4.91
N ASP A 2 3.81 -11.72 -4.02
CA ASP A 2 2.52 -12.37 -4.26
C ASP A 2 1.73 -11.55 -5.31
N TYR A 3 1.22 -12.23 -6.35
CA TYR A 3 0.54 -11.61 -7.49
C TYR A 3 -0.67 -10.77 -7.05
N LYS A 4 -1.30 -11.12 -5.93
CA LYS A 4 -2.46 -10.38 -5.38
C LYS A 4 -2.14 -8.91 -5.02
N PHE A 5 -0.88 -8.58 -4.79
CA PHE A 5 -0.46 -7.23 -4.41
C PHE A 5 0.06 -6.38 -5.57
N VAL A 6 0.19 -6.94 -6.78
CA VAL A 6 0.70 -6.21 -7.95
C VAL A 6 -0.20 -5.03 -8.33
N PRO A 7 -1.55 -5.16 -8.40
CA PRO A 7 -2.42 -4.02 -8.70
C PRO A 7 -2.30 -2.89 -7.69
N LEU A 8 -2.27 -3.23 -6.40
CA LEU A 8 -2.05 -2.28 -5.29
C LEU A 8 -0.74 -1.51 -5.47
N ARG A 9 0.36 -2.22 -5.77
CA ARG A 9 1.67 -1.59 -5.96
C ARG A 9 1.65 -0.61 -7.13
N ASN A 10 1.15 -1.03 -8.28
CA ASN A 10 1.12 -0.18 -9.47
C ASN A 10 0.29 1.07 -9.22
N TRP A 11 -0.88 0.93 -8.60
CA TRP A 11 -1.75 2.05 -8.28
C TRP A 11 -1.08 3.08 -7.35
N LEU A 12 -0.31 2.60 -6.37
CA LEU A 12 0.47 3.46 -5.45
C LEU A 12 1.63 4.15 -6.17
N LEU A 13 2.32 3.47 -7.10
CA LEU A 13 3.43 4.04 -7.87
C LEU A 13 2.97 5.10 -8.87
N GLU A 14 1.78 4.98 -9.43
CA GLU A 14 1.18 5.97 -10.34
C GLU A 14 0.79 7.29 -9.65
N ARG A 15 0.78 7.32 -8.31
CA ARG A 15 0.26 8.44 -7.52
C ARG A 15 1.32 9.02 -6.60
N GLU A 16 2.29 9.70 -7.19
CA GLU A 16 3.39 10.37 -6.47
C GLU A 16 2.91 11.38 -5.42
N ALA A 17 1.71 11.96 -5.60
CA ALA A 17 1.10 12.89 -4.65
C ALA A 17 0.64 12.23 -3.34
N LEU A 18 0.47 10.90 -3.31
CA LEU A 18 0.09 10.19 -2.09
C LEU A 18 1.29 10.04 -1.17
N SER A 19 1.13 10.56 0.05
CA SER A 19 2.15 10.38 1.08
C SER A 19 2.11 8.96 1.61
N ILE A 20 3.06 8.12 1.18
CA ILE A 20 3.26 6.77 1.72
C ILE A 20 3.37 6.76 3.24
N ARG A 21 4.04 7.78 3.81
CA ARG A 21 4.18 7.92 5.26
C ARG A 21 2.84 8.07 5.97
N LYS A 22 1.93 8.90 5.43
CA LYS A 22 0.58 9.05 6.01
C LYS A 22 -0.24 7.76 5.88
N LEU A 23 -0.08 7.02 4.79
CA LEU A 23 -0.75 5.72 4.62
C LEU A 23 -0.27 4.70 5.66
N GLU A 24 1.04 4.65 5.93
CA GLU A 24 1.60 3.81 6.99
C GLU A 24 1.04 4.20 8.36
N ASP A 25 1.03 5.49 8.68
CA ASP A 25 0.50 6.01 9.95
C ASP A 25 -1.00 5.69 10.12
N ASN A 26 -1.82 5.92 9.08
CA ASN A 26 -3.27 5.68 9.11
C ASN A 26 -3.64 4.20 9.21
N CYS A 27 -2.74 3.30 8.78
CA CYS A 27 -2.96 1.85 8.81
C CYS A 27 -2.20 1.15 9.95
N GLU A 28 -1.65 1.92 10.89
CA GLU A 28 -0.84 1.43 12.01
C GLU A 28 0.30 0.51 11.56
N MET A 29 0.88 0.79 10.39
CA MET A 29 2.00 0.02 9.85
C MET A 29 3.31 0.54 10.43
N PRO A 30 4.31 -0.35 10.61
CA PRO A 30 5.67 0.10 10.84
C PRO A 30 6.14 1.00 9.70
N ARG A 31 6.93 2.01 10.02
CA ARG A 31 7.55 2.89 9.02
C ARG A 31 8.36 2.08 8.01
N ASP A 32 8.40 2.57 6.78
CA ASP A 32 9.06 1.96 5.63
C ASP A 32 8.48 0.61 5.17
N THR A 33 7.37 0.13 5.75
CA THR A 33 6.69 -1.09 5.30
C THR A 33 6.25 -0.98 3.84
N LEU A 34 5.52 0.08 3.50
CA LEU A 34 5.08 0.33 2.13
C LEU A 34 6.28 0.70 1.26
N ARG A 35 7.25 1.46 1.76
CA ARG A 35 8.47 1.77 0.99
C ARG A 35 9.24 0.52 0.59
N HIS A 36 9.40 -0.45 1.49
CA HIS A 36 10.05 -1.72 1.20
C HIS A 36 9.26 -2.56 0.21
N PHE A 37 7.93 -2.56 0.34
CA PHE A 37 7.04 -3.23 -0.60
C PHE A 37 7.12 -2.62 -2.00
N LEU A 38 6.99 -1.29 -2.14
CA LEU A 38 7.05 -0.59 -3.43
C LEU A 38 8.41 -0.77 -4.13
N ASN A 39 9.50 -0.81 -3.38
CA ASN A 39 10.84 -1.07 -3.91
C ASN A 39 11.15 -2.58 -4.10
N GLU A 40 10.15 -3.46 -4.01
CA GLU A 40 10.30 -4.92 -4.16
C GLU A 40 11.31 -5.56 -3.19
N ARG A 41 11.70 -4.86 -2.12
CA ARG A 41 12.68 -5.37 -1.14
C ARG A 41 12.09 -6.45 -0.23
N ARG A 42 10.77 -6.41 0.02
CA ARG A 42 10.04 -7.34 0.89
C ARG A 42 8.61 -7.56 0.39
N ASN A 43 8.04 -8.71 0.72
CA ASN A 43 6.60 -8.94 0.54
C ASN A 43 5.79 -8.05 1.50
N PHE A 44 4.58 -7.67 1.08
CA PHE A 44 3.68 -6.87 1.90
C PHE A 44 3.12 -7.71 3.07
N PRO A 45 3.06 -7.20 4.31
CA PRO A 45 2.47 -7.93 5.42
C PRO A 45 0.95 -8.01 5.29
N GLU A 46 0.43 -9.22 5.08
CA GLU A 46 -1.00 -9.46 4.82
C GLU A 46 -1.92 -8.94 5.92
N LYS A 47 -1.46 -8.93 7.18
CA LYS A 47 -2.21 -8.37 8.33
C LYS A 47 -2.63 -6.91 8.15
N HIS A 48 -1.91 -6.13 7.34
CA HIS A 48 -2.22 -4.71 7.09
C HIS A 48 -3.00 -4.48 5.78
N TYR A 49 -3.26 -5.54 5.01
CA TYR A 49 -3.80 -5.41 3.65
C TYR A 49 -5.20 -4.84 3.64
N GLU A 50 -6.10 -5.41 4.44
CA GLU A 50 -7.49 -4.93 4.53
C GLU A 50 -7.58 -3.51 5.10
N SER A 51 -6.70 -3.13 6.04
CA SER A 51 -6.65 -1.75 6.55
C SER A 51 -6.19 -0.78 5.48
N LEU A 52 -5.16 -1.15 4.71
CA LEU A 52 -4.66 -0.34 3.61
C LEU A 52 -5.72 -0.16 2.53
N LEU A 53 -6.39 -1.24 2.12
CA LEU A 53 -7.45 -1.16 1.12
C LEU A 53 -8.57 -0.19 1.55
N LYS A 54 -9.04 -0.29 2.79
CA LYS A 54 -10.05 0.64 3.34
C LYS A 54 -9.59 2.08 3.31
N GLU A 55 -8.32 2.34 3.62
CA GLU A 55 -7.74 3.67 3.55
C GLU A 55 -7.66 4.16 2.10
N LEU A 56 -7.21 3.32 1.18
CA LEU A 56 -7.04 3.65 -0.23
C LEU A 56 -8.35 3.89 -0.97
N VAL A 57 -9.45 3.26 -0.56
CA VAL A 57 -10.79 3.56 -1.10
C VAL A 57 -11.14 5.05 -0.92
N LYS A 58 -10.70 5.69 0.17
CA LYS A 58 -10.89 7.15 0.40
C LYS A 58 -10.16 8.01 -0.64
N TYR A 59 -9.16 7.44 -1.30
CA TYR A 59 -8.33 8.07 -2.32
C TYR A 59 -8.65 7.59 -3.75
N GLY A 60 -9.76 6.86 -3.93
CA GLY A 60 -10.23 6.38 -5.25
C GLY A 60 -9.59 5.06 -5.70
N PHE A 61 -9.08 4.25 -4.77
CA PHE A 61 -8.71 2.87 -5.09
C PHE A 61 -9.98 2.02 -5.22
N HIS A 62 -10.19 1.43 -6.39
CA HIS A 62 -11.25 0.47 -6.65
C HIS A 62 -10.63 -0.90 -6.86
N ARG A 63 -11.15 -1.89 -6.14
CA ARG A 63 -10.78 -3.28 -6.28
C ARG A 63 -11.64 -3.83 -7.41
N ASP A 64 -11.13 -3.74 -8.64
CA ASP A 64 -11.74 -4.41 -9.81
C ASP A 64 -11.75 -5.94 -9.65
#